data_AF-A0A2S9GI78-F1
#
_entry.id   AF-A0A2S9GI78-F1
#
_cell.length_a   1.000
_cell.length_b   1.000
_cell.length_c   1.000
_cell.angle_alpha   90.00
_cell.angle_beta   90.00
_cell.angle_gamma   90.00
#
_symmetry.space_group_name_H-M   'P 1'
#
loop_
_entity.id
_entity.type
_entity.pdbx_description
1 polymer ?
#
loop_
_entity_poly.entity_id
_entity_poly.type
_entity_poly.pdbx_seq_one_letter_code
_entity_poly.pdbx_strand_id
1 'polypeptide(L)'
;ELVFTAEVDVRPDIELPDLAALKIAVDPVGVTDEDVDAEVEALQKRFGTLTGVERAAENGDFVSIDLSATVDGEDVPEAKTEGL
;
A
#
# COMPACT_ATOMS: atom_id res chain seq x y z
N GLU A 1 -43.04 -53.54 -29.86
CA GLU A 1 -41.67 -52.99 -29.90
C GLU A 1 -41.78 -51.47 -29.91
N LEU A 2 -41.07 -50.78 -29.02
CA LEU A 2 -41.20 -49.34 -28.83
C LEU A 2 -39.96 -48.65 -29.39
N VAL A 3 -40.17 -47.76 -30.36
CA VAL A 3 -39.15 -46.89 -30.95
C VAL A 3 -39.61 -45.46 -30.77
N PHE A 4 -38.75 -44.61 -30.23
CA PHE A 4 -38.99 -43.16 -30.20
C PHE A 4 -37.70 -42.42 -30.52
N THR A 5 -37.87 -41.21 -31.04
CA THR A 5 -36.79 -40.28 -31.39
C THR A 5 -36.82 -39.12 -30.41
N ALA A 6 -35.64 -38.71 -29.94
CA ALA A 6 -35.46 -37.50 -29.16
C ALA A 6 -34.59 -36.54 -29.94
N GLU A 7 -34.98 -35.27 -29.94
CA GLU A 7 -34.15 -34.18 -30.44
C GLU A 7 -33.32 -33.62 -29.29
N VAL A 8 -32.04 -33.38 -29.56
CA VAL A 8 -31.10 -32.78 -28.62
C VAL A 8 -30.28 -31.75 -29.34
N ASP A 9 -30.04 -30.62 -28.67
CA ASP A 9 -29.16 -29.58 -29.20
C ASP A 9 -27.71 -30.03 -29.09
N VAL A 10 -26.97 -29.92 -30.19
CA VAL A 10 -25.53 -30.18 -30.24
C VAL A 10 -24.81 -28.83 -30.19
N ARG A 11 -23.84 -28.70 -29.28
CA ARG A 11 -23.01 -27.50 -29.19
C ARG A 11 -22.23 -27.34 -30.50
N PRO A 12 -22.28 -26.18 -31.17
CA PRO A 12 -21.56 -25.97 -32.41
C PRO A 12 -20.05 -25.89 -32.15
N ASP A 13 -19.28 -26.28 -33.17
CA ASP A 13 -17.87 -25.96 -33.23
C ASP A 13 -17.69 -24.46 -33.53
N ILE A 14 -16.79 -23.82 -32.79
CA ILE A 14 -16.49 -22.40 -32.95
C ILE A 14 -15.13 -22.28 -33.64
N GLU A 15 -15.10 -21.68 -34.81
CA GLU A 15 -13.86 -21.29 -35.48
C GLU A 15 -13.40 -19.94 -34.92
N LEU A 16 -12.18 -19.92 -34.38
CA LEU A 16 -11.57 -18.68 -33.90
C LEU A 16 -11.03 -17.88 -35.08
N PRO A 17 -11.29 -16.56 -35.14
CA PRO A 17 -10.69 -15.69 -36.13
C PRO A 17 -9.17 -15.59 -35.91
N ASP A 18 -8.45 -15.05 -36.89
CA ASP A 18 -7.02 -14.82 -36.76
C ASP A 18 -6.70 -13.84 -35.61
N LEU A 19 -6.22 -14.39 -34.51
CA LEU A 19 -5.87 -13.62 -33.31
C LEU A 19 -4.63 -12.74 -33.53
N ALA A 20 -3.80 -13.02 -34.54
CA ALA A 20 -2.66 -12.16 -34.88
C ALA A 20 -3.11 -10.81 -35.47
N ALA A 21 -4.34 -10.73 -35.99
CA ALA A 21 -4.93 -9.47 -36.43
C ALA A 21 -5.43 -8.60 -35.25
N LEU A 22 -5.55 -9.16 -34.05
CA LEU A 22 -6.02 -8.44 -32.87
C LEU A 22 -4.86 -7.61 -32.28
N LYS A 23 -4.98 -6.28 -32.37
CA LYS A 23 -4.03 -5.35 -31.74
C LYS A 23 -4.59 -4.88 -30.40
N ILE A 24 -3.85 -5.14 -29.33
CA ILE A 24 -4.15 -4.66 -27.98
C ILE A 24 -3.03 -3.68 -27.61
N ALA A 25 -3.41 -2.46 -27.22
CA ALA A 25 -2.47 -1.47 -26.70
C ALA A 25 -2.51 -1.52 -25.17
N VAL A 26 -1.33 -1.54 -24.55
CA VAL A 26 -1.16 -1.36 -23.11
C VAL A 26 -0.30 -0.12 -22.93
N ASP A 27 -0.73 0.79 -22.08
CA ASP A 27 0.03 1.99 -21.79
C ASP A 27 1.34 1.61 -21.07
N PRO A 28 2.48 2.21 -21.48
CA PRO A 28 3.73 1.99 -20.78
C PRO A 28 3.65 2.59 -19.39
N VAL A 29 4.04 1.80 -18.38
CA VAL A 29 4.23 2.31 -17.03
C VAL A 29 5.63 2.91 -16.95
N GLY A 30 5.72 4.20 -16.63
CA GLY A 30 6.98 4.87 -16.32
C GLY A 30 7.28 4.75 -14.82
N VAL A 31 8.55 4.58 -14.49
CA VAL A 31 9.05 4.79 -13.12
C VAL A 31 9.86 6.07 -13.17
N THR A 32 9.49 7.04 -12.34
CA THR A 32 10.20 8.31 -12.23
C THR A 32 11.30 8.20 -11.18
N ASP A 33 12.26 9.13 -11.21
CA ASP A 33 13.28 9.20 -10.16
C ASP A 33 12.64 9.55 -8.81
N GLU A 34 11.55 10.35 -8.81
CA GLU A 34 10.78 10.67 -7.61
C GLU A 34 10.14 9.44 -6.96
N ASP A 35 9.63 8.48 -7.76
CA ASP A 35 9.08 7.22 -7.24
C ASP A 35 10.16 6.40 -6.53
N VAL A 36 11.38 6.40 -7.08
CA VAL A 36 12.51 5.68 -6.49
C VAL A 36 12.95 6.34 -5.19
N ASP A 37 13.08 7.67 -5.18
CA ASP A 37 13.48 8.43 -4.00
C ASP A 37 12.47 8.25 -2.84
N ALA A 38 11.17 8.25 -3.14
CA ALA A 38 10.12 8.03 -2.14
C ALA A 38 10.23 6.65 -1.49
N GLU A 39 10.45 5.60 -2.29
CA GLU A 39 10.62 4.24 -1.77
C GLU A 39 11.91 4.09 -0.95
N VAL A 40 13.00 4.72 -1.37
CA VAL A 40 14.25 4.74 -0.60
C VAL A 40 14.05 5.46 0.74
N GLU A 41 13.38 6.61 0.75
CA GLU A 41 13.10 7.35 1.99
C GLU A 41 12.22 6.52 2.94
N ALA A 42 11.20 5.82 2.41
CA ALA A 42 10.34 4.94 3.20
C ALA A 42 11.14 3.80 3.86
N LEU A 43 12.07 3.18 3.10
CA LEU A 43 12.95 2.14 3.63
C LEU A 43 13.89 2.67 4.72
N GLN A 44 14.47 3.86 4.51
CA GLN A 44 15.35 4.49 5.49
C GLN A 44 14.61 4.81 6.79
N LYS A 45 13.38 5.33 6.73
CA LYS A 45 12.54 5.58 7.91
C LYS A 45 12.21 4.31 8.68
N ARG A 46 12.02 3.19 7.98
CA ARG A 46 11.63 1.91 8.60
C ARG A 46 12.81 1.18 9.25
N PHE A 47 13.99 1.24 8.64
CA PHE A 47 15.13 0.41 9.03
C PHE A 47 16.34 1.20 9.53
N GLY A 48 16.26 2.54 9.54
CA GLY A 48 17.29 3.41 10.09
C GLY A 48 17.50 3.20 11.60
N THR A 49 18.71 3.54 12.07
CA THR A 49 19.04 3.55 13.49
C THR A 49 19.14 4.98 13.98
N LEU A 50 18.53 5.27 15.13
CA LEU A 50 18.61 6.60 15.75
C LEU A 50 19.97 6.79 16.42
N THR A 51 20.60 7.92 16.13
CA THR A 51 21.84 8.36 16.80
C THR A 51 21.53 9.63 17.58
N GLY A 52 21.88 9.65 18.86
CA GLY A 52 21.69 10.84 19.70
C GLY A 52 22.56 12.01 19.23
N VAL A 53 22.00 13.23 19.28
CA VAL A 53 22.68 14.46 18.89
C VAL A 53 22.49 15.53 19.96
N GLU A 54 23.50 16.38 20.16
CA GLU A 54 23.50 17.49 21.13
C GLU A 54 23.25 18.83 20.43
N ARG A 55 22.18 18.92 19.65
CA ARG A 55 21.69 20.16 19.03
C ARG A 55 20.23 20.39 19.36
N ALA A 56 19.71 21.58 19.05
CA ALA A 56 18.28 21.82 19.13
C ALA A 56 17.51 20.84 18.22
N ALA A 57 16.31 20.44 18.64
CA ALA A 57 15.45 19.56 17.87
C ALA A 57 15.01 20.24 16.57
N GLU A 58 15.03 19.48 15.48
CA GLU A 58 14.68 19.91 14.14
C GLU A 58 13.66 18.97 13.50
N ASN A 59 13.04 19.42 12.41
CA ASN A 59 12.11 18.57 11.66
C ASN A 59 12.82 17.32 11.13
N GLY A 60 12.26 16.16 11.43
CA GLY A 60 12.84 14.86 11.07
C GLY A 60 13.57 14.17 12.21
N ASP A 61 13.79 14.84 13.35
CA ASP A 61 14.35 14.20 14.54
C ASP A 61 13.31 13.32 15.24
N PHE A 62 13.81 12.26 15.86
CA PHE A 62 13.06 11.47 16.81
C PHE A 62 13.40 11.95 18.20
N VAL A 63 12.40 12.49 18.90
CA VAL A 63 12.52 12.96 20.27
C VAL A 63 11.83 11.98 21.19
N SER A 64 12.44 11.72 22.35
CA SER A 64 11.73 11.05 23.42
C SER A 64 11.23 12.06 24.45
N ILE A 65 9.95 11.98 24.79
CA ILE A 65 9.29 12.95 25.66
C ILE A 65 8.44 12.29 26.74
N ASP A 66 8.38 12.95 27.90
CA ASP A 66 7.39 12.70 28.93
C ASP A 66 6.29 13.75 28.81
N LEU A 67 5.04 13.30 28.73
CA LEU A 67 3.88 14.17 28.57
C LEU A 67 3.00 14.07 29.81
N SER A 68 2.56 15.22 30.32
CA SER A 68 1.48 15.33 31.30
C SER A 68 0.52 16.44 30.89
N ALA A 69 -0.75 16.29 31.25
CA ALA A 69 -1.76 17.31 31.00
C ALA A 69 -2.50 17.67 32.30
N THR A 70 -2.87 18.95 32.40
CA THR A 70 -3.65 19.49 33.51
C THR A 70 -4.85 20.27 32.98
N VAL A 71 -5.95 20.25 33.72
CA VAL A 71 -7.14 21.08 33.49
C VAL A 71 -7.43 21.83 34.78
N ASP A 72 -7.45 23.16 34.70
CA ASP A 72 -7.64 24.04 35.88
C ASP A 72 -6.66 23.77 37.03
N GLY A 73 -5.46 23.27 36.70
CA GLY A 73 -4.42 22.91 37.67
C GLY A 73 -4.58 21.53 38.30
N GLU A 74 -5.65 20.79 37.96
CA GLU A 74 -5.80 19.38 38.33
C GLU A 74 -5.20 18.49 37.25
N ASP A 75 -4.41 17.50 37.68
CA ASP A 75 -3.83 16.51 36.77
C ASP A 75 -4.93 15.68 36.11
N VAL A 76 -4.73 15.35 34.82
CA VAL A 76 -5.53 14.37 34.09
C VAL A 76 -4.70 13.10 33.97
N PRO A 77 -4.88 12.10 34.86
CA PRO A 77 -4.02 10.93 34.91
C PRO A 77 -4.00 10.12 33.60
N GLU A 78 -5.12 10.10 32.87
CA GLU A 78 -5.25 9.40 31.60
C GLU A 78 -4.45 10.05 30.46
N ALA A 79 -3.99 11.29 30.65
CA ALA A 79 -3.20 12.04 29.68
C ALA A 79 -1.72 12.14 30.08
N LYS A 80 -1.24 11.26 30.96
CA LYS A 80 0.16 11.15 31.36
C LYS A 80 0.83 9.93 30.70
N THR A 81 2.02 10.13 30.12
CA THR A 81 2.83 9.07 29.52
C THR A 81 4.32 9.39 29.63
N GLU A 82 5.14 8.36 29.77
CA GLU A 82 6.60 8.47 29.92
C GLU A 82 7.30 7.68 28.82
N GLY A 83 8.41 8.22 28.31
CA GLY A 83 9.24 7.57 27.30
C GLY A 83 8.58 7.35 25.94
N LEU A 84 7.69 8.25 25.52
CA LEU A 84 7.22 8.30 24.13
C LEU A 84 8.37 8.61 23.17
#